data_AF-A0A7W1NW16-F1
#
_entry.id   AF-A0A7W1NW16-F1
#
_cell.length_a   1.000
_cell.length_b   1.000
_cell.length_c   1.000
_cell.angle_alpha   90.00
_cell.angle_beta   90.00
_cell.angle_gamma   90.00
#
_symmetry.space_group_name_H-M   'P 1'
#
loop_
_entity.id
_entity.type
_entity.pdbx_description
1 polymer ?
#
loop_
_entity_poly.entity_id
_entity_poly.type
_entity_poly.pdbx_seq_one_letter_code
_entity_poly.pdbx_strand_id
1 'polypeptide(L)'
;MQFTIEGIIYNFIPIKIFRATHQLPTTFDIALFEAKDYAGLGRIDAAGAALNQLRTAIIAALPERLLPLKWMNVLPDLTHLFEEQLYRINDQVGLRDVEIEFAVAGFSDALQAYAYAFAYSTTTRTPLPDFQSVYTEWLNGTIKVFTQEHPYLLDDESCSIQVIAHAYGRIGLLIHAADTYAVYDPVLACPAEGFMTTLLADVAAHMQRASS
;
A
#
# COMPACT_ATOMS: atom_id res chain seq x y z
N MET A 1 -5.80 1.18 13.09
CA MET A 1 -4.82 0.61 12.14
C MET A 1 -3.48 0.50 12.87
N GLN A 2 -2.71 -0.55 12.62
CA GLN A 2 -1.43 -0.78 13.28
C GLN A 2 -0.32 -0.85 12.24
N PHE A 3 0.79 -0.18 12.54
CA PHE A 3 1.97 -0.19 11.70
C PHE A 3 3.23 -0.22 12.56
N THR A 4 4.27 -0.86 12.03
CA THR A 4 5.58 -0.95 12.66
C THR A 4 6.50 0.13 12.10
N ILE A 5 7.00 1.01 12.95
CA ILE A 5 7.95 2.07 12.59
C ILE A 5 9.20 1.85 13.43
N GLU A 6 10.35 1.66 12.77
CA GLU A 6 11.65 1.44 13.45
C GLU A 6 11.62 0.31 14.52
N GLY A 7 10.83 -0.74 14.25
CA GLY A 7 10.67 -1.88 15.16
C GLY A 7 9.64 -1.69 16.28
N ILE A 8 9.01 -0.52 16.38
CA ILE A 8 7.96 -0.22 17.36
C ILE A 8 6.59 -0.32 16.69
N ILE A 9 5.67 -1.08 17.31
CA ILE A 9 4.28 -1.18 16.85
C ILE A 9 3.51 0.02 17.37
N TYR A 10 3.00 0.83 16.45
CA TYR A 10 2.14 1.97 16.76
C TYR A 10 0.67 1.67 16.45
N ASN A 11 -0.20 2.02 17.39
CA ASN A 11 -1.64 2.10 17.15
C ASN A 11 -1.95 3.49 16.61
N PHE A 12 -2.24 3.59 15.31
CA PHE A 12 -2.48 4.89 14.69
C PHE A 12 -3.81 5.47 15.16
N ILE A 13 -3.76 6.69 15.68
CA ILE A 13 -4.91 7.48 16.12
C ILE A 13 -5.50 8.18 14.90
N PRO A 14 -6.80 8.03 14.59
CA PRO A 14 -7.42 8.81 13.52
C PRO A 14 -7.28 10.31 13.76
N ILE A 15 -6.86 11.08 12.75
CA ILE A 15 -6.57 12.51 12.90
C ILE A 15 -7.75 13.32 13.45
N LYS A 16 -8.98 12.92 13.12
CA LYS A 16 -10.19 13.54 13.69
C LYS A 16 -10.26 13.40 15.21
N ILE A 17 -9.88 12.23 15.74
CA ILE A 17 -9.83 11.95 17.17
C ILE A 17 -8.68 12.72 17.80
N PHE A 18 -7.48 12.64 17.21
CA PHE A 18 -6.30 13.35 17.70
C PHE A 18 -6.55 14.86 17.84
N ARG A 19 -7.11 15.49 16.79
CA ARG A 19 -7.47 16.92 16.84
C ARG A 19 -8.49 17.25 17.91
N ALA A 20 -9.51 16.41 18.09
CA ALA A 20 -10.51 16.64 19.11
C ALA A 20 -9.91 16.56 20.53
N THR A 21 -9.00 15.61 20.76
CA THR A 21 -8.31 15.44 22.04
C THR A 21 -7.44 16.65 22.39
N HIS A 22 -6.68 17.17 21.42
CA HIS A 22 -5.73 18.27 21.62
C HIS A 22 -6.27 19.65 21.16
N GLN A 23 -7.59 19.76 20.96
CA GLN A 23 -8.28 20.98 20.52
C GLN A 23 -7.65 21.67 19.29
N LEU A 24 -7.09 20.89 18.37
CA LEU A 24 -6.37 21.38 17.19
C LEU A 24 -7.34 21.86 16.11
N PRO A 25 -6.94 22.84 15.28
CA PRO A 25 -7.77 23.32 14.18
C PRO A 25 -8.01 22.23 13.14
N THR A 26 -9.08 22.35 12.37
CA THR A 26 -9.40 21.40 11.28
C THR A 26 -8.38 21.40 10.15
N THR A 27 -7.52 22.42 10.08
CA THR A 27 -6.39 22.54 9.15
C THR A 27 -5.13 21.82 9.63
N PHE A 28 -5.13 21.24 10.84
CA PHE A 28 -4.08 20.33 11.25
C PHE A 28 -4.27 19.00 10.51
N ASP A 29 -3.58 18.85 9.39
CA ASP A 29 -3.58 17.69 8.51
C ASP A 29 -2.21 17.50 7.87
N ILE A 30 -2.00 16.42 7.11
CA ILE A 30 -0.70 16.19 6.45
C ILE A 30 -0.35 17.35 5.50
N ALA A 31 -1.33 18.00 4.87
CA ALA A 31 -1.07 19.06 3.89
C ALA A 31 -0.51 20.34 4.54
N LEU A 32 -0.75 20.56 5.84
CA LEU A 32 -0.11 21.63 6.61
C LEU A 32 1.42 21.49 6.63
N PHE A 33 1.93 20.26 6.69
CA PHE A 33 3.36 19.98 6.82
C PHE A 33 4.01 19.66 5.47
N GLU A 34 3.29 18.92 4.63
CA GLU A 34 3.76 18.46 3.33
C GLU A 34 2.61 18.57 2.33
N ALA A 35 2.40 19.78 1.81
CA ALA A 35 1.45 20.00 0.73
C ALA A 35 1.75 19.04 -0.44
N LYS A 36 0.71 18.40 -0.96
CA LYS A 36 0.82 17.64 -2.21
C LYS A 36 0.35 18.55 -3.33
N ASP A 37 1.20 18.73 -4.34
CA ASP A 37 0.72 19.31 -5.60
C ASP A 37 -0.13 18.26 -6.31
N TYR A 38 -1.42 18.56 -6.49
CA TYR A 38 -2.37 17.70 -7.19
C TYR A 38 -2.49 18.05 -8.68
N ALA A 39 -1.73 19.03 -9.17
CA ALA A 39 -1.73 19.38 -10.58
C ALA A 39 -1.29 18.16 -11.43
N GLY A 40 -2.20 17.70 -12.30
CA GLY A 40 -1.93 16.62 -13.25
C GLY A 40 -2.10 15.20 -12.72
N LEU A 41 -2.64 14.99 -11.51
CA LEU A 41 -2.92 13.63 -11.03
C LEU A 41 -4.13 13.00 -11.75
N GLY A 42 -3.93 11.76 -12.18
CA GLY A 42 -4.93 10.89 -12.78
C GLY A 42 -6.19 10.73 -11.95
N ARG A 43 -7.36 10.80 -12.61
CA ARG A 43 -8.68 10.67 -11.96
C ARG A 43 -9.13 9.21 -12.00
N ILE A 44 -8.70 8.42 -11.02
CA ILE A 44 -9.08 7.01 -10.89
C ILE A 44 -10.61 6.81 -10.89
N ASP A 45 -11.40 7.78 -10.41
CA ASP A 45 -12.87 7.71 -10.40
C ASP A 45 -13.49 7.51 -11.80
N ALA A 46 -12.82 7.98 -12.86
CA ALA A 46 -13.25 7.78 -14.24
C ALA A 46 -12.66 6.52 -14.89
N ALA A 47 -11.63 5.92 -14.29
CA ALA A 47 -10.86 4.80 -14.83
C ALA A 47 -11.39 3.42 -14.41
N GLY A 48 -12.48 3.35 -13.65
CA GLY A 48 -12.98 2.09 -13.08
C GLY A 48 -13.22 0.97 -14.10
N ALA A 49 -13.73 1.29 -15.29
CA ALA A 49 -13.91 0.32 -16.37
C ALA A 49 -12.56 -0.21 -16.90
N ALA A 50 -11.59 0.67 -17.07
CA ALA A 50 -10.25 0.33 -17.57
C ALA A 50 -9.48 -0.52 -16.55
N LEU A 51 -9.55 -0.17 -15.27
CA LEU A 51 -8.99 -0.95 -14.16
C LEU A 51 -9.60 -2.35 -14.08
N ASN A 52 -10.90 -2.48 -14.35
CA ASN A 52 -11.56 -3.80 -14.43
C ASN A 52 -11.08 -4.62 -15.64
N GLN A 53 -10.79 -3.99 -16.78
CA GLN A 53 -10.21 -4.68 -17.94
C GLN A 53 -8.81 -5.22 -17.60
N LEU A 54 -7.97 -4.41 -16.95
CA LEU A 54 -6.67 -4.84 -16.46
C LEU A 54 -6.81 -6.05 -15.52
N ARG A 55 -7.66 -5.94 -14.48
CA ARG A 55 -7.93 -7.05 -13.56
C ARG A 55 -8.36 -8.31 -14.30
N THR A 56 -9.27 -8.19 -15.26
CA THR A 56 -9.76 -9.32 -16.06
C THR A 56 -8.64 -9.96 -16.87
N ALA A 57 -7.77 -9.17 -17.51
CA ALA A 57 -6.63 -9.67 -18.27
C ALA A 57 -5.63 -10.44 -17.38
N ILE A 58 -5.35 -9.93 -16.18
CA ILE A 58 -4.48 -10.61 -15.21
C ILE A 58 -5.08 -11.94 -14.77
N ILE A 59 -6.34 -11.96 -14.36
CA ILE A 59 -7.00 -13.20 -13.91
C ILE A 59 -7.07 -14.23 -15.04
N ALA A 60 -7.33 -13.81 -16.28
CA ALA A 60 -7.39 -14.70 -17.44
C ALA A 60 -6.02 -15.32 -17.80
N ALA A 61 -4.91 -14.66 -17.43
CA ALA A 61 -3.56 -15.18 -17.67
C ALA A 61 -3.09 -16.18 -16.60
N LEU A 62 -3.82 -16.33 -15.49
CA LEU A 62 -3.42 -17.24 -14.43
C LEU A 62 -3.57 -18.70 -14.85
N PRO A 63 -2.56 -19.56 -14.60
CA PRO A 63 -2.65 -20.97 -14.96
C PRO A 63 -3.70 -21.70 -14.12
N GLU A 64 -4.49 -22.58 -14.73
CA GLU A 64 -5.52 -23.36 -14.03
C GLU A 64 -4.94 -24.32 -12.98
N ARG A 65 -3.76 -24.88 -13.26
CA ARG A 65 -3.06 -25.80 -12.37
C ARG A 65 -1.58 -25.46 -12.31
N LEU A 66 -1.07 -25.24 -11.11
CA LEU A 66 0.34 -24.97 -10.88
C LEU A 66 0.75 -25.43 -9.48
N LEU A 67 1.91 -26.08 -9.39
CA LEU A 67 2.48 -26.46 -8.10
C LEU A 67 2.97 -25.22 -7.34
N PRO A 68 2.89 -25.18 -5.99
CA PRO A 68 3.29 -24.02 -5.20
C PRO A 68 4.70 -23.50 -5.53
N LEU A 69 5.66 -24.41 -5.69
CA LEU A 69 7.06 -24.10 -6.00
C LEU A 69 7.29 -23.52 -7.41
N LYS A 70 6.29 -23.58 -8.31
CA LYS A 70 6.41 -23.11 -9.69
C LYS A 70 5.86 -21.70 -9.87
N TRP A 71 5.20 -21.11 -8.87
CA TRP A 71 4.71 -19.73 -8.93
C TRP A 71 5.83 -18.72 -9.19
N MET A 72 7.01 -18.91 -8.60
CA MET A 72 8.17 -18.04 -8.84
C MET A 72 8.60 -17.95 -10.30
N ASN A 73 8.24 -18.93 -11.15
CA ASN A 73 8.53 -18.90 -12.58
C ASN A 73 7.48 -18.14 -13.39
N VAL A 74 6.24 -18.04 -12.87
CA VAL A 74 5.10 -17.40 -13.56
C VAL A 74 4.97 -15.93 -13.18
N LEU A 75 5.41 -15.55 -11.98
CA LEU A 75 5.30 -14.18 -11.50
C LEU A 75 5.99 -13.14 -12.40
N PRO A 76 7.19 -13.36 -12.96
CA PRO A 76 7.80 -12.37 -13.86
C PRO A 76 6.95 -12.06 -15.08
N ASP A 77 6.36 -13.09 -15.71
CA ASP A 77 5.49 -12.94 -16.88
C ASP A 77 4.18 -12.23 -16.51
N LEU A 78 3.62 -12.54 -15.34
CA LEU A 78 2.42 -11.88 -14.84
C LEU A 78 2.65 -10.41 -14.50
N THR A 79 3.81 -10.09 -13.91
CA THR A 79 4.23 -8.71 -13.62
C THR A 79 4.42 -7.92 -14.91
N HIS A 80 5.05 -8.52 -15.93
CA HIS A 80 5.20 -7.87 -17.23
C HIS A 80 3.84 -7.62 -17.90
N LEU A 81 2.93 -8.60 -17.84
CA LEU A 81 1.56 -8.40 -18.31
C LEU A 81 0.85 -7.28 -17.55
N PHE A 82 1.01 -7.19 -16.23
CA PHE A 82 0.44 -6.10 -15.44
C PHE A 82 0.95 -4.74 -15.89
N GLU A 83 2.26 -4.61 -16.10
CA GLU A 83 2.88 -3.40 -16.63
C GLU A 83 2.33 -3.03 -18.01
N GLU A 84 2.31 -3.96 -18.97
CA GLU A 84 1.78 -3.73 -20.31
C GLU A 84 0.31 -3.27 -20.29
N GLN A 85 -0.51 -3.92 -19.47
CA GLN A 85 -1.92 -3.56 -19.33
C GLN A 85 -2.07 -2.18 -18.69
N LEU A 86 -1.25 -1.85 -17.68
CA LEU A 86 -1.29 -0.55 -17.01
C LEU A 86 -0.92 0.57 -17.98
N TYR A 87 0.14 0.41 -18.79
CA TYR A 87 0.47 1.35 -19.86
C TYR A 87 -0.64 1.48 -20.89
N ARG A 88 -1.30 0.37 -21.27
CA ARG A 88 -2.41 0.38 -22.24
C ARG A 88 -3.61 1.19 -21.76
N ILE A 89 -3.90 1.17 -20.46
CA ILE A 89 -5.03 1.91 -19.87
C ILE A 89 -4.62 3.28 -19.33
N ASN A 90 -3.34 3.66 -19.42
CA ASN A 90 -2.83 4.83 -18.72
C ASN A 90 -3.39 6.16 -19.24
N ASP A 91 -3.88 6.19 -20.48
CA ASP A 91 -4.61 7.34 -21.03
C ASP A 91 -5.88 7.68 -20.23
N GLN A 92 -6.49 6.68 -19.60
CA GLN A 92 -7.67 6.80 -18.75
C GLN A 92 -7.32 6.92 -17.27
N VAL A 93 -6.24 6.29 -16.82
CA VAL A 93 -5.81 6.33 -15.42
C VAL A 93 -5.07 7.63 -15.10
N GLY A 94 -4.15 8.07 -15.97
CA GLY A 94 -3.38 9.31 -15.84
C GLY A 94 -2.22 9.24 -14.86
N LEU A 95 -1.49 8.13 -14.83
CA LEU A 95 -0.27 7.97 -14.03
C LEU A 95 0.96 8.50 -14.79
N ARG A 96 1.93 9.03 -14.05
CA ARG A 96 3.29 9.27 -14.55
C ARG A 96 4.05 7.95 -14.65
N ASP A 97 5.08 7.88 -15.50
CA ASP A 97 5.89 6.66 -15.67
C ASP A 97 6.43 6.13 -14.32
N VAL A 98 6.92 7.02 -13.47
CA VAL A 98 7.39 6.65 -12.12
C VAL A 98 6.29 6.06 -11.22
N GLU A 99 5.03 6.47 -11.40
CA GLU A 99 3.89 5.92 -10.65
C GLU A 99 3.48 4.55 -11.18
N ILE A 100 3.64 4.31 -12.48
CA ILE A 100 3.50 2.98 -13.10
C ILE A 100 4.57 2.04 -12.57
N GLU A 101 5.84 2.46 -12.58
CA GLU A 101 6.95 1.68 -12.04
C GLU A 101 6.72 1.30 -10.57
N PHE A 102 6.24 2.23 -9.74
CA PHE A 102 5.88 1.93 -8.35
C PHE A 102 4.71 0.94 -8.23
N ALA A 103 3.68 1.06 -9.07
CA ALA A 103 2.55 0.12 -9.07
C ALA A 103 2.99 -1.29 -9.49
N VAL A 104 3.86 -1.40 -10.51
CA VAL A 104 4.41 -2.67 -11.00
C VAL A 104 5.31 -3.32 -9.94
N ALA A 105 6.18 -2.54 -9.30
CA ALA A 105 7.00 -3.03 -8.19
C ALA A 105 6.13 -3.54 -7.03
N GLY A 106 5.12 -2.76 -6.63
CA GLY A 106 4.20 -3.17 -5.56
C GLY A 106 3.39 -4.43 -5.90
N PHE A 107 2.97 -4.57 -7.17
CA PHE A 107 2.33 -5.79 -7.66
C PHE A 107 3.24 -7.01 -7.51
N SER A 108 4.47 -6.89 -8.03
CA SER A 108 5.47 -7.95 -8.03
C SER A 108 5.85 -8.35 -6.61
N ASP A 109 6.24 -7.40 -5.77
CA ASP A 109 6.82 -7.66 -4.45
C ASP A 109 5.81 -8.31 -3.51
N ALA A 110 4.56 -7.85 -3.52
CA ALA A 110 3.49 -8.44 -2.70
C ALA A 110 3.16 -9.87 -3.12
N LEU A 111 3.10 -10.16 -4.43
CA LEU A 111 2.86 -11.52 -4.92
C LEU A 111 4.05 -12.44 -4.67
N GLN A 112 5.28 -11.95 -4.80
CA GLN A 112 6.47 -12.72 -4.47
C GLN A 112 6.48 -13.09 -2.98
N ALA A 113 6.21 -12.14 -2.09
CA ALA A 113 6.13 -12.40 -0.65
C ALA A 113 5.11 -13.53 -0.35
N TYR A 114 3.94 -13.49 -0.99
CA TYR A 114 2.92 -14.52 -0.83
C TYR A 114 3.33 -15.87 -1.44
N ALA A 115 3.89 -15.90 -2.65
CA ALA A 115 4.36 -17.12 -3.29
C ALA A 115 5.48 -17.80 -2.49
N TYR A 116 6.38 -17.02 -1.88
CA TYR A 116 7.38 -17.54 -0.95
C TYR A 116 6.75 -18.17 0.28
N ALA A 117 5.80 -17.47 0.93
CA ALA A 117 5.09 -18.01 2.09
C ALA A 117 4.36 -19.32 1.74
N PHE A 118 3.78 -19.40 0.54
CA PHE A 118 3.07 -20.60 0.07
C PHE A 118 4.01 -21.77 -0.24
N ALA A 119 5.13 -21.52 -0.91
CA ALA A 119 6.17 -22.52 -1.14
C ALA A 119 6.72 -23.04 0.20
N TYR A 120 7.03 -22.13 1.12
CA TYR A 120 7.55 -22.44 2.44
C TYR A 120 6.58 -23.30 3.25
N SER A 121 5.30 -22.94 3.32
CA SER A 121 4.29 -23.69 4.06
C SER A 121 4.13 -25.11 3.53
N THR A 122 4.20 -25.27 2.21
CA THR A 122 4.16 -26.58 1.53
C THR A 122 5.38 -27.44 1.89
N THR A 123 6.59 -26.88 1.86
CA THR A 123 7.83 -27.61 2.15
C THR A 123 7.96 -27.97 3.63
N THR A 124 7.54 -27.08 4.53
CA THR A 124 7.66 -27.25 5.98
C THR A 124 6.44 -27.88 6.65
N ARG A 125 5.37 -28.11 5.89
CA ARG A 125 4.08 -28.64 6.37
C ARG A 125 3.45 -27.77 7.47
N THR A 126 3.67 -26.47 7.41
CA THR A 126 2.99 -25.49 8.27
C THR A 126 1.72 -24.99 7.59
N PRO A 127 0.77 -24.42 8.35
CA PRO A 127 -0.37 -23.74 7.76
C PRO A 127 0.08 -22.60 6.84
N LEU A 128 -0.56 -22.48 5.67
CA LEU A 128 -0.38 -21.34 4.78
C LEU A 128 -0.96 -20.09 5.46
N PRO A 129 -0.20 -18.98 5.61
CA PRO A 129 -0.76 -17.74 6.11
C PRO A 129 -1.83 -17.20 5.18
N ASP A 130 -2.81 -16.50 5.75
CA ASP A 130 -3.78 -15.75 4.95
C ASP A 130 -3.08 -14.64 4.18
N PHE A 131 -3.61 -14.30 3.00
CA PHE A 131 -3.01 -13.29 2.14
C PHE A 131 -2.95 -11.91 2.82
N GLN A 132 -3.97 -11.55 3.62
CA GLN A 132 -4.03 -10.24 4.26
C GLN A 132 -2.90 -10.04 5.28
N SER A 133 -2.53 -11.07 6.03
CA SER A 133 -1.40 -11.06 6.95
C SER A 133 -0.08 -10.82 6.21
N VAL A 134 0.17 -11.56 5.13
CA VAL A 134 1.40 -11.38 4.31
C VAL A 134 1.44 -10.00 3.66
N TYR A 135 0.31 -9.53 3.13
CA TYR A 135 0.19 -8.20 2.54
C TYR A 135 0.44 -7.10 3.58
N THR A 136 -0.09 -7.25 4.79
CA THR A 136 0.11 -6.30 5.89
C THR A 136 1.58 -6.26 6.32
N GLU A 137 2.25 -7.40 6.40
CA GLU A 137 3.68 -7.49 6.69
C GLU A 137 4.52 -6.82 5.59
N TRP A 138 4.23 -7.11 4.32
CA TRP A 138 4.86 -6.44 3.19
C TRP A 138 4.66 -4.93 3.24
N LEU A 139 3.42 -4.46 3.44
CA LEU A 139 3.09 -3.03 3.48
C LEU A 139 3.82 -2.33 4.63
N ASN A 140 3.92 -2.97 5.80
CA ASN A 140 4.75 -2.49 6.92
C ASN A 140 6.22 -2.33 6.54
N GLY A 141 6.78 -3.27 5.78
CA GLY A 141 8.15 -3.19 5.27
C GLY A 141 8.40 -2.02 4.30
N THR A 142 7.33 -1.41 3.77
CA THR A 142 7.42 -0.24 2.88
C THR A 142 7.28 1.10 3.61
N ILE A 143 7.08 1.09 4.92
CA ILE A 143 6.90 2.31 5.71
C ILE A 143 8.16 3.15 5.68
N LYS A 144 7.97 4.44 5.45
CA LYS A 144 9.00 5.46 5.46
C LYS A 144 8.54 6.62 6.32
N VAL A 145 9.41 7.05 7.23
CA VAL A 145 9.28 8.32 7.93
C VAL A 145 10.15 9.33 7.19
N PHE A 146 9.56 10.46 6.84
CA PHE A 146 10.28 11.53 6.14
C PHE A 146 11.25 12.18 7.13
N THR A 147 12.49 12.40 6.70
CA THR A 147 13.54 12.95 7.58
C THR A 147 13.30 14.41 7.95
N GLN A 148 12.50 15.14 7.18
CA GLN A 148 12.16 16.52 7.46
C GLN A 148 11.26 16.58 8.70
N GLU A 149 11.77 17.24 9.73
CA GLU A 149 11.03 17.57 10.94
C GLU A 149 10.40 18.95 10.82
N HIS A 150 9.12 19.04 11.16
CA HIS A 150 8.35 20.27 11.19
C HIS A 150 8.10 20.66 12.64
N PRO A 151 8.67 21.77 13.14
CA PRO A 151 8.41 22.22 14.50
C PRO A 151 6.94 22.69 14.62
N TYR A 152 6.29 22.31 15.71
CA TYR A 152 4.90 22.69 15.99
C TYR A 152 4.67 22.87 17.49
N LEU A 153 3.56 23.53 17.85
CA LEU A 153 3.11 23.66 19.23
C LEU A 153 1.88 22.79 19.47
N LEU A 154 2.03 21.76 20.30
CA LEU A 154 0.96 20.89 20.74
C LEU A 154 0.69 21.18 22.23
N ASP A 155 -0.51 21.63 22.56
CA ASP A 155 -0.89 22.02 23.93
C ASP A 155 0.10 23.01 24.59
N ASP A 156 0.53 24.02 23.82
CA ASP A 156 1.56 25.02 24.20
C ASP A 156 2.97 24.45 24.48
N GLU A 157 3.20 23.16 24.22
CA GLU A 157 4.50 22.51 24.28
C GLU A 157 5.10 22.32 22.88
N SER A 158 6.42 22.50 22.77
CA SER A 158 7.14 22.31 21.51
C SER A 158 7.22 20.81 21.17
N CYS A 159 6.81 20.45 19.96
CA CYS A 159 6.96 19.11 19.40
C CYS A 159 7.57 19.17 17.99
N SER A 160 8.02 18.03 17.49
CA SER A 160 8.39 17.88 16.08
C SER A 160 7.47 16.89 15.38
N ILE A 161 7.14 17.19 14.13
CA ILE A 161 6.21 16.41 13.32
C ILE A 161 6.93 15.93 12.08
N GLN A 162 6.85 14.63 11.81
CA GLN A 162 7.35 14.00 10.59
C GLN A 162 6.20 13.34 9.85
N VAL A 163 6.29 13.31 8.52
CA VAL A 163 5.29 12.64 7.69
C VAL A 163 5.63 11.16 7.53
N ILE A 164 4.61 10.32 7.63
CA ILE A 164 4.70 8.87 7.43
C ILE A 164 4.08 8.54 6.08
N ALA A 165 4.74 7.68 5.32
CA ALA A 165 4.25 7.11 4.08
C ALA A 165 4.48 5.59 4.04
N HIS A 166 3.78 4.91 3.15
CA HIS A 166 4.07 3.54 2.73
C HIS A 166 4.08 3.45 1.20
N ALA A 167 4.07 2.24 0.62
CA ALA A 167 4.08 2.02 -0.83
C ALA A 167 3.05 2.85 -1.62
N TYR A 168 1.86 3.10 -1.06
CA TYR A 168 0.80 3.87 -1.71
C TYR A 168 0.78 5.36 -1.34
N GLY A 169 1.85 5.89 -0.73
CA GLY A 169 1.99 7.31 -0.44
C GLY A 169 1.81 7.67 1.04
N ARG A 170 1.60 8.96 1.29
CA ARG A 170 1.52 9.56 2.63
C ARG A 170 0.25 9.10 3.34
N ILE A 171 0.40 8.66 4.59
CA ILE A 171 -0.67 8.04 5.38
C ILE A 171 -0.90 8.70 6.73
N GLY A 172 0.06 9.49 7.22
CA GLY A 172 -0.04 10.00 8.57
C GLY A 172 1.11 10.89 9.02
N LEU A 173 1.10 11.15 10.32
CA LEU A 173 2.08 11.95 11.02
C LEU A 173 2.68 11.13 12.17
N LEU A 174 3.98 11.26 12.37
CA LEU A 174 4.68 10.86 13.58
C LEU A 174 4.98 12.14 14.36
N ILE A 175 4.38 12.29 15.53
CA ILE A 175 4.47 13.50 16.36
C ILE A 175 5.32 13.15 17.57
N HIS A 176 6.47 13.78 17.69
CA HIS A 176 7.39 13.64 18.82
C HIS A 176 7.13 14.79 19.81
N ALA A 177 6.32 14.52 20.83
CA ALA A 177 6.05 15.41 21.96
C ALA A 177 6.62 14.77 23.25
N ALA A 178 5.99 15.03 24.41
CA ALA A 178 6.30 14.29 25.63
C ALA A 178 6.13 12.76 25.46
N ASP A 179 5.08 12.37 24.72
CA ASP A 179 4.90 11.04 24.16
C ASP A 179 4.98 11.09 22.62
N THR A 180 5.31 9.96 21.99
CA THR A 180 5.25 9.84 20.53
C THR A 180 3.86 9.40 20.09
N TYR A 181 3.21 10.19 19.24
CA TYR A 181 1.91 9.86 18.67
C TYR A 181 2.05 9.50 17.19
N ALA A 182 1.51 8.34 16.81
CA ALA A 182 1.29 8.01 15.41
C ALA A 182 -0.15 8.34 15.03
N VAL A 183 -0.32 9.24 14.08
CA VAL A 183 -1.63 9.77 13.67
C VAL A 183 -1.92 9.33 12.23
N TYR A 184 -3.08 8.72 12.01
CA TYR A 184 -3.56 8.36 10.68
C TYR A 184 -4.39 9.47 10.07
N ASP A 185 -4.01 9.91 8.88
CA ASP A 185 -4.73 10.88 8.09
C ASP A 185 -4.90 10.38 6.65
N PRO A 186 -6.08 9.86 6.29
CA PRO A 186 -6.34 9.32 4.96
C PRO A 186 -6.56 10.39 3.90
N VAL A 187 -6.43 11.69 4.21
CA VAL A 187 -6.71 12.75 3.22
C VAL A 187 -5.83 12.64 1.97
N LEU A 188 -4.63 12.06 2.11
CA LEU A 188 -3.70 11.81 1.01
C LEU A 188 -3.66 10.34 0.56
N ALA A 189 -4.56 9.48 1.08
CA ALA A 189 -4.58 8.07 0.75
C ALA A 189 -4.76 7.88 -0.76
N CYS A 190 -3.95 7.01 -1.35
CA CYS A 190 -3.99 6.77 -2.78
C CYS A 190 -5.16 5.84 -3.12
N PRO A 191 -6.07 6.25 -4.03
CA PRO A 191 -7.19 5.40 -4.45
C PRO A 191 -6.75 4.05 -5.06
N ALA A 192 -5.52 3.98 -5.56
CA ALA A 192 -4.96 2.75 -6.13
C ALA A 192 -4.73 1.63 -5.10
N GLU A 193 -4.61 1.97 -3.80
CA GLU A 193 -4.40 0.97 -2.74
C GLU A 193 -5.52 -0.07 -2.74
N GLY A 194 -6.79 0.37 -2.69
CA GLY A 194 -7.93 -0.56 -2.65
C GLY A 194 -8.05 -1.45 -3.90
N PHE A 195 -7.75 -0.88 -5.08
CA PHE A 195 -7.69 -1.67 -6.32
C PHE A 195 -6.58 -2.73 -6.25
N MET A 196 -5.38 -2.33 -5.86
CA MET A 196 -4.22 -3.21 -5.76
C MET A 196 -4.43 -4.32 -4.74
N THR A 197 -4.92 -4.01 -3.53
CA THR A 197 -5.20 -5.03 -2.52
C THR A 197 -6.22 -6.06 -3.04
N THR A 198 -7.27 -5.61 -3.73
CA THR A 198 -8.29 -6.50 -4.31
C THR A 198 -7.70 -7.41 -5.39
N LEU A 199 -6.98 -6.84 -6.36
CA LEU A 199 -6.35 -7.59 -7.44
C LEU A 199 -5.36 -8.64 -6.90
N LEU A 200 -4.50 -8.24 -5.95
CA LEU A 200 -3.53 -9.13 -5.35
C LEU A 200 -4.21 -10.28 -4.58
N ALA A 201 -5.29 -9.98 -3.84
CA ALA A 201 -6.07 -10.98 -3.13
C ALA A 201 -6.71 -12.01 -4.08
N ASP A 202 -7.23 -11.57 -5.23
CA ASP A 202 -7.78 -12.47 -6.25
C ASP A 202 -6.72 -13.43 -6.82
N VAL A 203 -5.53 -12.88 -7.13
CA VAL A 203 -4.40 -13.67 -7.62
C VAL A 203 -3.96 -14.67 -6.56
N ALA A 204 -3.81 -14.26 -5.30
CA ALA A 204 -3.45 -15.14 -4.19
C ALA A 204 -4.49 -16.26 -3.96
N ALA A 205 -5.78 -15.94 -4.03
CA ALA A 205 -6.85 -16.93 -3.94
C ALA A 205 -6.84 -17.92 -5.12
N HIS A 206 -6.43 -17.48 -6.31
CA HIS A 206 -6.21 -18.37 -7.44
C HIS A 206 -4.99 -19.27 -7.24
N MET A 207 -3.88 -18.76 -6.70
CA MET A 207 -2.70 -19.55 -6.40
C MET A 207 -3.03 -20.76 -5.53
N GLN A 208 -3.83 -20.55 -4.48
CA GLN A 208 -4.28 -21.62 -3.59
C GLN A 208 -5.13 -22.67 -4.31
N ARG A 209 -6.09 -22.24 -5.14
CA ARG A 209 -6.99 -23.14 -5.89
C ARG A 209 -6.26 -23.96 -6.95
N ALA A 210 -5.33 -23.35 -7.68
CA ALA A 210 -4.58 -24.01 -8.75
C ALA A 210 -3.61 -25.09 -8.24
N SER A 211 -3.33 -25.11 -6.95
CA SER A 211 -2.47 -26.09 -6.28
C SER A 211 -3.24 -27.18 -5.53
N SER A 212 -4.58 -27.15 -5.56
CA SER A 212 -5.47 -28.20 -5.05
C SER A 212 -5.68 -29.30 -6.08
#